data_AF-A0A552L536-F1
#
_entry.id   AF-A0A552L536-F1
#
_cell.length_a   1.000
_cell.length_b   1.000
_cell.length_c   1.000
_cell.angle_alpha   90.00
_cell.angle_beta   90.00
_cell.angle_gamma   90.00
#
_symmetry.space_group_name_H-M   'P 1'
#
loop_
_entity.id
_entity.type
_entity.pdbx_description
1 polymer ?
#
loop_
_entity_poly.entity_id
_entity_poly.type
_entity_poly.pdbx_seq_one_letter_code
_entity_poly.pdbx_strand_id
1 'polypeptide(L)' 'MATKSHYFVQWVADFQNDLVCLPAELQARWSKYQKLLAIDPYQTLGWPSHHLIGKLQGCRAMEIDWNIVS' A
#
# COMPACT_ATOMS: atom_id res chain seq x y z
N MET A 1 19.78 14.90 -14.15
CA MET A 1 19.21 13.72 -13.48
C MET A 1 17.88 14.15 -12.89
N ALA A 2 16.77 13.58 -13.33
CA ALA A 2 15.44 13.99 -12.85
C ALA A 2 15.21 13.39 -11.47
N THR A 3 15.13 14.23 -10.45
CA THR A 3 14.61 13.83 -9.13
C THR A 3 13.15 13.42 -9.35
N LYS A 4 12.85 12.12 -9.40
CA LYS A 4 11.45 11.65 -9.40
C LYS A 4 10.83 12.16 -8.10
N SER A 5 9.95 13.17 -8.18
CA SER A 5 9.21 13.63 -7.01
C SER A 5 8.45 12.45 -6.42
N HIS A 6 8.57 12.24 -5.11
CA HIS A 6 7.82 11.23 -4.40
C HIS A 6 6.31 11.52 -4.51
N TYR A 7 5.51 10.47 -4.55
CA TYR A 7 4.06 10.57 -4.53
C TYR A 7 3.59 11.04 -3.16
N PHE A 8 2.62 11.96 -3.15
CA PHE A 8 1.93 12.34 -1.92
C PHE A 8 0.90 11.28 -1.57
N VAL A 9 1.01 10.69 -0.38
CA VAL A 9 0.10 9.66 0.09
C VAL A 9 -1.00 10.31 0.92
N GLN A 10 -2.24 10.15 0.50
CA GLN A 10 -3.44 10.58 1.21
C GLN A 10 -4.28 9.36 1.60
N TRP A 11 -4.91 9.46 2.76
CA TRP A 11 -5.78 8.40 3.29
C TRP A 11 -7.24 8.84 3.18
N VAL A 12 -8.10 7.87 2.85
CA VAL A 12 -9.55 8.03 3.00
C VAL A 12 -9.92 8.07 4.49
N ALA A 13 -11.05 8.69 4.82
CA ALA A 13 -11.47 8.89 6.21
C ALA A 13 -11.52 7.58 7.02
N ASP A 14 -11.96 6.49 6.39
CA ASP A 14 -12.16 5.20 7.05
C ASP A 14 -10.87 4.41 7.28
N PHE A 15 -9.74 4.87 6.71
CA PHE A 15 -8.48 4.14 6.76
C PHE A 15 -8.03 3.80 8.19
N GLN A 16 -8.24 4.70 9.16
CA GLN A 16 -7.87 4.45 10.55
C GLN A 16 -8.69 3.31 11.18
N ASN A 17 -9.97 3.22 10.82
CA ASN A 17 -10.86 2.15 11.30
C ASN A 17 -10.47 0.80 10.68
N ASP A 18 -10.04 0.81 9.41
CA ASP A 18 -9.56 -0.41 8.75
C ASP A 18 -8.23 -0.88 9.32
N LEU A 19 -7.31 0.05 9.62
CA LEU A 19 -5.99 -0.28 10.16
C LEU A 19 -6.08 -0.98 11.52
N VAL A 20 -6.95 -0.50 12.43
CA VAL A 20 -7.12 -1.13 13.76
C VAL A 20 -7.74 -2.53 13.70
N CYS A 21 -8.42 -2.86 12.60
CA CYS A 21 -8.96 -4.20 12.36
C CYS A 21 -7.88 -5.21 11.93
N LEU A 22 -6.69 -4.74 11.52
CA LEU A 22 -5.59 -5.62 11.17
C LEU A 22 -4.91 -6.17 12.43
N PRO A 23 -4.30 -7.36 12.37
CA PRO A 23 -3.47 -7.85 13.48
C PRO A 23 -2.25 -6.95 13.74
N ALA A 24 -1.77 -6.95 14.98
CA ALA A 24 -0.75 -6.00 15.46
C ALA A 24 0.55 -6.02 14.64
N GLU A 25 0.94 -7.19 14.14
CA GLU A 25 2.14 -7.39 13.32
C GLU A 25 2.03 -6.67 11.97
N LEU A 26 0.83 -6.68 11.37
CA LEU A 26 0.57 -5.95 10.13
C LEU A 26 0.45 -4.44 10.37
N GLN A 27 -0.17 -4.03 11.48
CA GLN A 27 -0.21 -2.62 11.88
C GLN A 27 1.21 -2.05 12.02
N ALA A 28 2.11 -2.78 12.69
CA ALA A 28 3.51 -2.36 12.86
C ALA A 28 4.26 -2.23 11.52
N ARG A 29 3.93 -3.09 10.54
CA ARG A 29 4.50 -3.05 9.18
C ARG A 29 3.87 -1.99 8.28
N TRP A 30 2.76 -1.36 8.68
CA TRP A 30 2.04 -0.38 7.86
C TRP A 30 2.93 0.74 7.32
N SER A 31 3.80 1.28 8.17
CA SER A 31 4.74 2.35 7.79
C SER A 31 5.67 1.96 6.62
N LYS A 32 5.98 0.67 6.45
CA LYS A 32 6.77 0.16 5.32
C LYS A 32 5.97 0.26 4.01
N TYR A 33 4.70 -0.15 4.03
CA TYR A 33 3.81 -0.08 2.88
C TYR A 33 3.57 1.37 2.45
N GLN A 34 3.37 2.29 3.39
CA GLN A 34 3.25 3.72 3.10
C GLN A 34 4.50 4.27 2.37
N LYS A 35 5.70 3.89 2.81
CA LYS A 35 6.95 4.32 2.15
C LYS A 35 7.06 3.78 0.73
N LEU A 36 6.67 2.52 0.50
CA LEU A 36 6.68 1.91 -0.82
C LEU A 36 5.75 2.66 -1.78
N LEU A 37 4.52 2.95 -1.34
CA LEU A 37 3.55 3.70 -2.13
C LEU A 37 3.99 5.13 -2.43
N ALA A 38 4.70 5.78 -1.50
CA ALA A 38 5.24 7.12 -1.71
C ALA A 38 6.40 7.15 -2.73
N ILE A 39 7.16 6.07 -2.87
CA ILE A 39 8.27 5.98 -3.84
C ILE A 39 7.72 5.81 -5.25
N ASP A 40 6.96 4.73 -5.48
CA ASP A 40 6.34 4.43 -6.77
C ASP A 40 5.18 3.44 -6.57
N PRO A 41 3.91 3.88 -6.67
CA PRO A 41 2.76 3.00 -6.47
C PRO A 41 2.57 2.00 -7.63
N TYR A 42 3.28 2.16 -8.75
CA TYR A 42 3.25 1.24 -9.90
C TYR A 42 4.41 0.23 -9.85
N GLN A 43 5.52 0.58 -9.19
CA GLN A 43 6.70 -0.27 -9.02
C GLN A 43 6.92 -0.59 -7.54
N THR A 44 6.16 -1.55 -7.03
CA THR A 44 6.11 -1.93 -5.62
C THR A 44 7.31 -2.77 -5.14
N LEU A 45 8.50 -2.62 -5.73
CA LEU A 45 9.78 -3.25 -5.32
C LEU A 45 9.68 -4.75 -4.96
N GLY A 46 8.94 -5.52 -5.77
CA GLY A 46 8.76 -6.97 -5.57
C GLY A 46 7.55 -7.35 -4.70
N TRP A 47 6.84 -6.40 -4.11
CA TRP A 47 5.54 -6.67 -3.49
C TRP A 47 4.48 -6.89 -4.56
N PRO A 48 3.63 -7.92 -4.45
CA PRO A 48 2.60 -8.18 -5.43
C PRO A 48 1.62 -7.00 -5.50
N SER A 49 1.36 -6.53 -6.72
CA SER A 49 0.35 -5.51 -6.97
C SER A 49 -0.28 -5.70 -8.35
N HIS A 50 -1.57 -5.39 -8.47
CA HIS A 50 -2.31 -5.57 -9.71
C HIS A 50 -3.40 -4.50 -9.89
N HIS A 51 -3.76 -4.24 -11.15
CA HIS A 51 -4.83 -3.32 -11.48
C HIS A 51 -6.19 -3.95 -11.17
N LEU A 52 -7.10 -3.14 -10.63
CA LEU A 52 -8.47 -3.56 -10.39
C LEU A 52 -9.34 -3.31 -11.64
N ILE A 53 -10.40 -4.11 -11.77
CA ILE A 53 -11.32 -4.09 -12.92
C ILE A 53 -12.75 -3.72 -12.51
N GLY A 54 -13.60 -3.43 -13.48
CA GLY A 54 -15.02 -3.10 -13.24
C GLY A 54 -15.19 -1.77 -12.51
N LYS A 55 -15.97 -1.74 -11.42
CA LYS A 55 -16.25 -0.51 -10.65
C LYS A 55 -15.01 0.14 -10.02
N LEU A 56 -13.91 -0.62 -9.90
CA LEU A 56 -12.64 -0.17 -9.33
C LEU A 56 -11.59 0.08 -10.42
N GLN A 57 -12.00 0.22 -11.68
CA GLN A 57 -11.09 0.55 -12.78
C GLN A 57 -10.37 1.87 -12.49
N GLY A 58 -9.03 1.84 -12.63
CA GLY A 58 -8.15 2.97 -12.28
C GLY A 58 -7.60 2.88 -10.85
N CYS A 59 -8.11 1.97 -10.02
CA CYS A 59 -7.52 1.64 -8.73
C CYS A 59 -6.52 0.48 -8.86
N ARG A 60 -5.66 0.34 -7.85
CA ARG A 60 -4.66 -0.73 -7.74
C ARG A 60 -4.77 -1.39 -6.37
N ALA A 61 -4.65 -2.70 -6.33
CA ALA A 61 -4.45 -3.44 -5.09
C ALA A 61 -2.97 -3.75 -4.91
N MET A 62 -2.47 -3.58 -3.68
CA MET A 62 -1.18 -4.07 -3.23
C MET A 62 -1.44 -5.13 -2.18
N GLU A 63 -0.81 -6.29 -2.32
CA GLU A 63 -1.02 -7.41 -1.39
C GLU A 63 -0.21 -7.18 -0.11
N ILE A 64 -0.87 -7.40 1.03
CA ILE A 64 -0.24 -7.37 2.35
C ILE A 64 0.08 -8.82 2.71
N ASP A 65 1.37 -9.14 2.80
CA ASP A 65 1.80 -10.50 3.04
C ASP A 65 1.67 -10.87 4.52
N TRP A 66 0.70 -11.74 4.81
CA TRP A 66 0.48 -12.36 6.12
C TRP A 66 1.49 -13.48 6.43
N ASN A 67 2.04 -14.13 5.41
CA ASN A 67 2.85 -15.34 5.57
C ASN A 67 4.32 -15.06 5.85
N ILE A 68 4.80 -13.81 5.71
CA ILE A 68 6.14 -13.40 6.18
C ILE A 68 6.15 -13.10 7.69
N VAL A 69 5.17 -13.61 8.45
CA VAL A 69 5.07 -13.43 9.92
C VAL A 69 5.36 -14.74 10.67
N SER A 70 5.63 -15.85 9.97
CA SER A 70 6.08 -17.12 10.56
C SER A 70 7.59 -17.19 10.74
#